data_AF-A0A1J3ECB2-F1
#
_entry.id   AF-A0A1J3ECB2-F1
#
_cell.length_a   1.000
_cell.length_b   1.000
_cell.length_c   1.000
_cell.angle_alpha   90.00
_cell.angle_beta   90.00
_cell.angle_gamma   90.00
#
_symmetry.space_group_name_H-M   'P 1'
#
loop_
_entity.id
_entity.type
_entity.pdbx_description
1 polymer ?
#
loop_
_entity_poly.entity_id
_entity_poly.type
_entity_poly.pdbx_seq_one_letter_code
_entity_poly.pdbx_strand_id
1 'polypeptide(L)'
;RAKRVLGENMSISQFFAADIDHNGCVSKAEFVVYKLKKMEKIFDKDINPIANQFDKLDRTNSGRITLLDLLETSTNDLSTAASI
;
A
#
# COMPACT_ATOMS: atom_id res chain seq x y z
N ARG A 1 0.79 -18.37 18.72
CA ARG A 1 -0.14 -17.43 18.07
C ARG A 1 0.04 -17.38 16.54
N ALA A 2 1.21 -17.01 16.03
CA ALA A 2 1.56 -16.97 14.60
C ALA A 2 1.08 -18.17 13.75
N LYS A 3 1.30 -19.41 14.24
CA LYS A 3 0.97 -20.64 13.50
C LYS A 3 -0.53 -20.86 13.19
N ARG A 4 -1.47 -20.35 14.00
CA ARG A 4 -2.92 -20.51 13.72
C ARG A 4 -3.41 -19.52 12.67
N VAL A 5 -2.88 -18.31 12.67
CA VAL A 5 -3.26 -17.24 11.72
C VAL A 5 -2.89 -17.59 10.28
N LEU A 6 -1.77 -18.29 10.07
CA LEU A 6 -1.30 -18.66 8.72
C LEU A 6 -2.08 -19.82 8.08
N GLY A 7 -2.72 -20.68 8.89
CA GLY A 7 -3.52 -21.81 8.40
C GLY A 7 -5.03 -21.55 8.31
N GLU A 8 -5.52 -20.40 8.79
CA GLU A 8 -6.93 -20.02 8.71
C GLU A 8 -7.29 -19.50 7.32
N ASN A 9 -8.38 -20.06 6.76
CA ASN A 9 -9.07 -19.53 5.59
C ASN A 9 -9.59 -18.11 5.85
N MET A 10 -9.62 -17.31 4.79
CA MET A 10 -10.13 -15.94 4.82
C MET A 10 -11.65 -15.92 4.71
N SER A 11 -12.34 -15.14 5.56
CA SER A 11 -13.78 -14.85 5.43
C SER A 11 -14.01 -13.58 4.61
N ILE A 12 -15.25 -13.35 4.16
CA ILE A 12 -15.65 -12.14 3.41
C ILE A 12 -15.31 -10.85 4.20
N SER A 13 -15.57 -10.82 5.51
CA SER A 13 -15.19 -9.69 6.36
C SER A 13 -13.68 -9.46 6.44
N GLN A 14 -12.89 -10.53 6.35
CA GLN A 14 -11.43 -10.44 6.35
C GLN A 14 -10.90 -10.01 4.99
N PHE A 15 -11.59 -10.36 3.91
CA PHE A 15 -11.32 -9.86 2.56
C PHE A 15 -11.46 -8.33 2.53
N PHE A 16 -12.58 -7.79 3.00
CA PHE A 16 -12.78 -6.33 3.09
C PHE A 16 -11.75 -5.62 3.99
N ALA A 17 -11.22 -6.31 4.99
CA ALA A 17 -10.18 -5.76 5.86
C ALA A 17 -8.76 -5.90 5.27
N ALA A 18 -8.58 -6.77 4.27
CA ALA A 18 -7.31 -6.99 3.58
C ALA A 18 -7.20 -6.14 2.32
N ASP A 19 -8.31 -5.84 1.66
CA ASP A 19 -8.43 -4.94 0.51
C ASP A 19 -8.24 -3.48 0.99
N ILE A 20 -6.99 -3.01 0.95
CA ILE A 20 -6.59 -1.72 1.52
C ILE A 20 -6.91 -0.59 0.54
N ASP A 21 -6.75 -0.84 -0.77
CA ASP A 21 -7.01 0.14 -1.82
C ASP A 21 -8.47 0.11 -2.33
N HIS A 22 -9.28 -0.83 -1.84
CA HIS A 22 -10.69 -0.99 -2.17
C HIS A 22 -10.94 -1.23 -3.67
N ASN A 23 -9.98 -1.85 -4.37
CA ASN A 23 -10.09 -2.17 -5.79
C ASN A 23 -10.97 -3.42 -6.05
N GLY A 24 -11.45 -4.09 -4.99
CA GLY A 24 -12.28 -5.29 -5.08
C GLY A 24 -11.49 -6.59 -5.30
N CYS A 25 -10.17 -6.55 -5.15
CA CYS A 25 -9.25 -7.68 -5.23
C CYS A 25 -8.23 -7.59 -4.09
N VAL A 26 -7.80 -8.73 -3.54
CA VAL A 26 -6.72 -8.75 -2.54
C VAL A 26 -5.45 -9.27 -3.21
N SER A 27 -4.46 -8.39 -3.33
CA SER A 27 -3.14 -8.73 -3.83
C SER A 27 -2.33 -9.53 -2.81
N LYS A 28 -1.23 -10.14 -3.25
CA LYS A 28 -0.32 -10.88 -2.36
C LYS A 28 0.26 -9.98 -1.25
N ALA A 29 0.53 -8.71 -1.56
CA ALA A 29 1.08 -7.75 -0.60
C ALA A 29 0.05 -7.43 0.50
N GLU A 30 -1.17 -7.12 0.09
CA GLU A 30 -2.31 -6.87 0.98
C GLU A 30 -2.62 -8.06 1.89
N PHE A 31 -2.61 -9.28 1.33
CA PHE A 31 -2.78 -10.49 2.12
C PHE A 31 -1.68 -10.66 3.19
N VAL A 32 -0.43 -10.34 2.84
CA VAL A 32 0.70 -10.36 3.78
C VAL A 32 0.52 -9.32 4.88
N VAL A 33 0.18 -8.07 4.54
CA VAL A 33 -0.08 -6.99 5.50
C VAL A 33 -1.22 -7.37 6.43
N TYR A 34 -2.33 -7.89 5.90
CA TYR A 34 -3.46 -8.39 6.67
C TYR A 34 -3.04 -9.48 7.67
N LYS A 35 -2.28 -10.50 7.23
CA LYS A 35 -1.79 -11.57 8.12
C LYS A 35 -0.84 -11.02 9.18
N LEU A 36 0.05 -10.09 8.84
CA LEU A 36 0.95 -9.44 9.80
C LEU A 36 0.18 -8.64 10.86
N LYS A 37 -0.87 -7.91 10.45
CA LYS A 37 -1.79 -7.21 11.35
C LYS A 37 -2.52 -8.18 12.28
N LYS A 38 -3.06 -9.29 11.75
CA LYS A 38 -3.71 -10.34 12.55
C LYS A 38 -2.74 -11.07 13.50
N MET A 39 -1.45 -11.07 13.19
CA MET A 39 -0.38 -11.56 14.06
C MET A 39 0.06 -10.53 15.11
N GLU A 40 -0.57 -9.36 15.15
CA GLU A 40 -0.24 -8.23 16.04
C GLU A 40 1.22 -7.76 15.87
N LYS A 41 1.80 -7.95 14.67
CA LYS A 41 3.17 -7.52 14.35
C LYS A 41 3.25 -6.07 13.87
N ILE A 42 2.19 -5.61 13.23
CA ILE A 42 2.03 -4.25 12.71
C ILE A 42 0.63 -3.75 13.07
N PHE A 43 0.49 -2.44 13.24
CA PHE A 43 -0.79 -1.81 13.58
C PHE A 43 -1.19 -0.77 12.52
N ASP A 44 -2.45 -0.34 12.53
CA ASP A 44 -2.96 0.66 11.56
C ASP A 44 -2.17 1.97 11.58
N LYS A 45 -1.63 2.36 12.73
CA LYS A 45 -0.73 3.51 12.88
C LYS A 45 0.56 3.39 12.06
N ASP A 46 0.99 2.17 11.75
CA ASP A 46 2.18 1.89 10.95
C ASP A 46 1.81 1.73 9.47
N ILE A 47 0.61 1.22 9.18
CA ILE A 47 0.10 1.01 7.81
C ILE A 47 -0.29 2.34 7.16
N ASN A 48 -1.06 3.19 7.85
CA ASN A 48 -1.61 4.43 7.28
C ASN A 48 -0.53 5.40 6.76
N PRO A 49 0.59 5.66 7.47
CA PRO A 49 1.64 6.52 6.95
C PRO A 49 2.32 5.95 5.70
N ILE A 50 2.47 4.63 5.62
CA ILE A 50 3.08 3.94 4.48
C ILE A 50 2.14 3.99 3.27
N ALA A 51 0.85 3.73 3.48
CA ALA A 51 -0.18 3.87 2.44
C ALA A 51 -0.24 5.32 1.92
N ASN A 52 -0.28 6.31 2.82
CA ASN A 52 -0.26 7.72 2.43
C ASN A 52 1.02 8.11 1.67
N GLN A 53 2.16 7.47 1.94
CA GLN A 53 3.38 7.69 1.18
C GLN A 53 3.28 7.08 -0.22
N PHE A 54 2.65 5.91 -0.34
CA PHE A 54 2.36 5.29 -1.63
C PHE A 54 1.43 6.18 -2.46
N ASP A 55 0.35 6.70 -1.89
CA ASP A 55 -0.61 7.58 -2.59
C ASP A 55 0.05 8.87 -3.11
N LYS A 56 1.06 9.38 -2.39
CA LYS A 56 1.85 10.53 -2.86
C LYS A 56 2.76 10.20 -4.04
N LEU A 57 3.20 8.94 -4.13
CA LEU A 57 4.03 8.45 -5.22
C LEU A 57 3.18 8.01 -6.40
N ASP A 58 1.97 7.49 -6.20
CA ASP A 58 1.03 7.11 -7.26
C ASP A 58 0.22 8.32 -7.73
N ARG A 59 0.89 9.27 -8.39
CA ARG A 59 0.25 10.50 -8.90
C ARG A 59 -0.82 10.22 -9.94
N THR A 60 -0.67 9.13 -10.67
CA THR A 60 -1.65 8.66 -11.65
C THR A 60 -2.85 7.97 -11.01
N ASN A 61 -2.85 7.77 -9.68
CA ASN A 61 -3.88 7.06 -8.93
C ASN A 61 -4.25 5.72 -9.59
N SER A 62 -3.23 5.04 -10.11
CA SER A 62 -3.36 3.81 -10.88
C SER A 62 -3.42 2.57 -9.98
N GLY A 63 -3.28 2.76 -8.67
CA GLY A 63 -3.07 1.71 -7.68
C GLY A 63 -1.65 1.14 -7.71
N ARG A 64 -0.73 1.78 -8.44
CA ARG A 64 0.62 1.27 -8.74
C ARG A 64 1.60 2.42 -8.91
N ILE A 65 2.75 2.33 -8.26
CA ILE A 65 3.86 3.25 -8.57
C ILE A 65 4.48 2.81 -9.89
N THR A 66 4.37 3.65 -10.92
CA THR A 66 4.99 3.45 -12.22
C THR A 66 6.28 4.26 -12.33
N LEU A 67 7.11 3.94 -13.34
CA LEU A 67 8.31 4.72 -13.63
C LEU A 67 7.98 6.18 -13.98
N LEU A 68 6.82 6.40 -14.61
CA LEU A 68 6.36 7.75 -14.96
C LEU A 68 6.12 8.57 -13.69
N ASP A 69 5.46 8.00 -12.69
CA ASP A 69 5.21 8.70 -11.44
C ASP A 69 6.53 9.11 -10.74
N LEU A 70 7.54 8.23 -10.77
CA LEU A 70 8.87 8.53 -10.21
C LEU A 70 9.63 9.59 -11.02
N LEU A 71 9.54 9.56 -12.35
CA LEU A 71 10.14 10.57 -13.20
C LEU A 71 9.53 11.96 -12.94
N GLU A 72 8.21 12.05 -12.82
CA GLU A 72 7.52 13.31 -12.51
C GLU A 72 7.85 13.84 -11.11
N THR A 73 8.13 12.95 -10.14
CA THR A 73 8.62 13.40 -8.82
C THR A 73 10.01 14.02 -8.91
N SER A 74 10.86 13.52 -9.81
CA SER A 74 12.25 13.97 -10.01
C SER A 74 12.34 15.25 -10.85
N THR A 75 11.44 15.44 -11.82
CA THR A 75 11.47 16.60 -12.73
C THR A 75 10.97 17.89 -12.10
N ASN A 76 10.13 17.81 -11.05
CA ASN A 76 9.74 19.01 -10.30
C ASN A 76 10.94 19.66 -9.58
N ASP A 77 11.96 18.88 -9.22
CA ASP A 77 13.21 19.41 -8.67
C ASP A 77 14.08 20.10 -9.74
N LEU A 78 13.91 19.76 -11.03
CA LEU A 78 14.66 20.37 -12.14
C LEU A 78 13.97 21.62 -12.72
N SER A 79 12.63 21.73 -12.66
CA SER A 79 11.93 22.89 -13.23
C SER A 79 12.22 24.22 -12.51
N THR A 80 12.66 24.16 -11.24
CA THR A 80 13.09 25.35 -10.48
C THR A 80 14.49 25.84 -10.89
N ALA A 81 15.30 25.01 -11.57
CA ALA A 81 16.65 25.38 -11.99
C ALA A 81 16.74 26.05 -13.37
N ALA A 82 15.65 26.06 -14.16
CA ALA A 82 15.63 26.62 -15.52
C ALA A 82 14.85 27.95 -15.63
N SER A 83 14.59 28.62 -14.51
CA SER A 83 14.18 30.04 -14.50
C SER A 83 15.40 30.92 -14.19
N ILE A 84 16.32 31.05 -15.15
CA ILE A 84 17.33 32.11 -15.21
C ILE A 84 17.37 32.65 -16.63
#